data_AF-R8YS12-F1
#
_entry.id   AF-R8YS12-F1
#
_cell.length_a   1.000
_cell.length_b   1.000
_cell.length_c   1.000
_cell.angle_alpha   90.00
_cell.angle_beta   90.00
_cell.angle_gamma   90.00
#
_symmetry.space_group_name_H-M   'P 1'
#
loop_
_entity.id
_entity.type
_entity.pdbx_description
1 polymer ?
#
loop_
_entity_poly.entity_id
_entity_poly.type
_entity_poly.pdbx_seq_one_letter_code
_entity_poly.pdbx_strand_id
1 'polypeptide(L)' 'MGLQVIVRCENENEIIKSLKDVVNLYEGFFIDKNLFGLSIPTHILDLVGEDNIWVALESFDVYDLWSGNWHYKKLSI' A
#
# COMPACT_ATOMS: atom_id res chain seq x y z
N MET A 1 8.28 12.35 -5.39
CA MET A 1 7.81 11.31 -6.34
C MET A 1 6.72 10.53 -5.61
N GLY A 2 5.69 10.02 -6.31
CA GLY A 2 4.60 9.29 -5.66
C GLY A 2 5.06 7.92 -5.15
N LEU A 3 4.32 7.32 -4.23
CA LEU A 3 4.58 5.97 -3.76
C LEU A 3 3.87 5.00 -4.69
N GLN A 4 4.60 4.04 -5.23
CA GLN A 4 4.05 3.01 -6.10
C GLN A 4 4.46 1.65 -5.57
N VAL A 5 3.47 0.84 -5.19
CA VAL A 5 3.71 -0.45 -4.56
C VAL A 5 2.77 -1.52 -5.09
N ILE A 6 3.20 -2.78 -4.97
CA ILE A 6 2.34 -3.95 -5.15
C ILE A 6 2.11 -4.58 -3.79
N VAL A 7 0.86 -4.69 -3.38
CA VAL A 7 0.45 -5.32 -2.14
C VAL A 7 -0.05 -6.72 -2.44
N ARG A 8 0.45 -7.72 -1.71
CA ARG A 8 -0.10 -9.07 -1.75
C ARG A 8 -1.30 -9.14 -0.81
N CYS A 9 -2.49 -9.25 -1.37
CA CYS A 9 -3.75 -9.40 -0.63
C CYS A 9 -4.70 -10.32 -1.39
N GLU A 10 -5.42 -11.20 -0.70
CA GLU A 10 -6.45 -12.04 -1.34
C GLU A 10 -7.73 -11.25 -1.62
N ASN A 11 -7.95 -10.17 -0.88
CA ASN A 11 -9.16 -9.36 -0.95
C ASN A 11 -8.83 -7.86 -0.82
N GLU A 12 -9.21 -7.06 -1.81
CA GLU A 12 -9.00 -5.59 -1.80
C GLU A 12 -9.65 -4.90 -0.60
N ASN A 13 -10.72 -5.47 -0.05
CA ASN A 13 -11.39 -4.91 1.12
C ASN A 13 -10.46 -4.83 2.33
N GLU A 14 -9.44 -5.69 2.42
CA GLU A 14 -8.43 -5.62 3.47
C GLU A 14 -7.55 -4.39 3.31
N ILE A 15 -7.10 -4.10 2.08
CA ILE A 15 -6.32 -2.90 1.76
C ILE A 15 -7.15 -1.65 2.02
N ILE A 16 -8.40 -1.62 1.54
CA ILE A 16 -9.32 -0.48 1.75
C ILE A 16 -9.52 -0.22 3.24
N LYS A 17 -9.68 -1.29 4.04
CA LYS A 17 -9.86 -1.17 5.49
C LYS A 17 -8.59 -0.68 6.19
N SER A 18 -7.42 -1.12 5.77
CA SER A 18 -6.14 -0.65 6.33
C SER A 18 -5.84 0.78 5.93
N LEU A 19 -6.18 1.17 4.70
CA LEU A 19 -6.04 2.53 4.19
C LEU A 19 -7.28 3.41 4.46
N LYS A 20 -8.20 3.00 5.34
CA LYS A 20 -9.49 3.68 5.56
C LYS A 20 -9.36 5.18 5.86
N ASP A 21 -8.28 5.56 6.54
CA ASP A 21 -8.01 6.94 6.95
C ASP A 21 -7.41 7.78 5.78
N VAL A 22 -7.15 7.13 4.64
CA VAL A 22 -6.59 7.66 3.38
C VAL A 22 -7.52 7.35 2.19
N VAL A 23 -8.71 6.78 2.46
CA VAL A 23 -9.64 6.32 1.42
C VAL A 23 -10.07 7.49 0.53
N ASN A 24 -10.03 7.24 -0.78
CA ASN A 24 -10.30 8.15 -1.91
C ASN A 24 -9.14 9.02 -2.40
N LEU A 25 -7.93 8.82 -1.88
CA LEU A 25 -6.76 9.62 -2.27
C LEU A 25 -5.69 8.79 -3.02
N TYR A 26 -5.92 7.51 -3.25
CA TYR A 26 -5.00 6.63 -3.97
C TYR A 26 -5.71 5.92 -5.11
N GLU A 27 -4.94 5.53 -6.13
CA GLU A 27 -5.40 4.72 -7.24
C GLU A 27 -5.00 3.27 -6.99
N GLY A 28 -6.00 2.39 -6.88
CA GLY A 28 -5.81 0.95 -6.65
C GLY A 28 -6.30 0.15 -7.85
N PHE A 29 -5.57 -0.90 -8.25
CA PHE A 29 -5.97 -1.79 -9.35
C PHE A 29 -5.45 -3.21 -9.13
N PHE A 30 -6.20 -4.21 -9.59
CA PHE A 30 -5.72 -5.59 -9.58
C PHE A 30 -4.69 -5.83 -10.68
N ILE A 31 -3.58 -6.48 -10.33
CA ILE A 31 -2.54 -6.90 -11.28
C ILE A 31 -2.75 -8.37 -11.64
N ASP A 32 -2.97 -9.23 -10.64
CA ASP A 32 -3.21 -10.66 -10.80
C ASP A 32 -3.97 -11.19 -9.56
N LYS A 33 -4.29 -12.49 -9.53
CA LYS A 33 -4.79 -13.18 -8.35
C LYS A 33 -3.86 -12.91 -7.17
N ASN A 34 -4.43 -12.27 -6.17
CA ASN A 34 -3.81 -11.89 -4.91
C ASN A 34 -2.76 -10.77 -4.97
N LEU A 35 -2.65 -10.04 -6.08
CA LEU A 35 -1.74 -8.90 -6.23
C LEU A 35 -2.53 -7.63 -6.58
N PHE A 36 -2.36 -6.62 -5.76
CA PHE A 36 -3.02 -5.33 -5.88
C PHE A 36 -1.97 -4.23 -6.05
N GLY A 37 -2.04 -3.49 -7.16
CA GLY A 37 -1.25 -2.30 -7.40
C GLY A 37 -1.84 -1.11 -6.67
N LEU A 38 -0.98 -0.34 -6.02
CA LEU A 38 -1.33 0.88 -5.31
C LEU A 38 -0.42 2.01 -5.79
N SER A 39 -1.04 3.10 -6.27
CA SER A 39 -0.36 4.33 -6.66
C SER A 39 -0.87 5.47 -5.80
N ILE A 40 0.03 6.06 -5.01
CA ILE A 40 -0.26 7.19 -4.14
C ILE A 40 0.46 8.43 -4.67
N PRO A 41 -0.27 9.46 -5.12
CA PRO A 41 0.31 10.71 -5.57
C PRO A 41 1.09 11.43 -4.47
N THR A 42 2.14 12.18 -4.83
CA THR A 42 2.97 12.92 -3.86
C THR A 42 2.16 13.88 -2.99
N HIS A 43 1.17 14.58 -3.54
CA HIS A 43 0.34 15.51 -2.77
C HIS A 43 -0.45 14.84 -1.62
N ILE A 44 -0.66 13.53 -1.71
CA ILE A 44 -1.31 12.72 -0.67
C ILE A 44 -0.30 12.25 0.36
N LEU A 45 0.89 11.87 -0.08
CA LEU A 45 2.01 11.61 0.84
C LEU A 45 2.35 12.86 1.66
N ASP A 46 2.32 14.04 1.05
CA ASP A 46 2.57 15.31 1.75
C ASP A 46 1.46 15.64 2.76
N LEU A 47 0.22 15.25 2.48
CA LEU A 47 -0.94 15.50 3.35
C LEU A 47 -1.01 14.53 4.53
N VAL A 48 -0.82 13.24 4.26
CA VAL A 48 -1.00 12.15 5.23
C VAL A 48 0.31 11.79 5.92
N GLY A 49 1.44 11.99 5.26
CA GLY A 49 2.75 11.50 5.67
C GLY A 49 3.02 10.10 5.12
N GLU A 50 4.17 9.94 4.46
CA GLU A 50 4.59 8.65 3.90
C GLU A 50 4.70 7.55 4.96
N ASP A 51 5.21 7.87 6.16
CA ASP A 51 5.32 6.92 7.27
C ASP A 51 3.97 6.33 7.68
N ASN A 52 2.90 7.14 7.66
CA ASN A 52 1.55 6.68 8.02
C ASN A 52 1.01 5.69 6.98
N ILE A 53 1.38 5.86 5.70
CA ILE A 53 1.05 4.89 4.66
C ILE A 53 1.78 3.57 4.91
N TRP A 54 3.08 3.62 5.18
CA TRP A 54 3.87 2.41 5.45
C TRP A 54 3.37 1.65 6.68
N VAL A 55 2.97 2.37 7.74
CA VAL A 55 2.32 1.77 8.91
C VAL A 55 1.01 1.10 8.53
N ALA A 56 0.15 1.75 7.73
CA ALA A 56 -1.09 1.14 7.28
C ALA A 56 -0.87 -0.13 6.43
N LEU A 57 0.27 -0.22 5.74
CA LEU A 57 0.63 -1.36 4.91
C LEU A 57 1.45 -2.44 5.65
N GLU A 58 1.82 -2.24 6.92
CA GLU A 58 2.76 -3.12 7.64
C GLU A 58 2.24 -4.56 7.84
N SER A 59 0.92 -4.75 7.75
CA SER A 59 0.25 -6.04 7.86
C SER A 59 0.31 -6.87 6.57
N PHE A 60 0.80 -6.31 5.47
CA PHE A 60 0.85 -6.95 4.16
C PHE A 60 2.27 -7.18 3.67
N ASP A 61 2.44 -8.10 2.72
CA ASP A 61 3.67 -8.16 1.93
C ASP A 61 3.56 -7.10 0.83
N VAL A 62 4.47 -6.14 0.83
CA VAL A 62 4.45 -4.97 -0.06
C VAL A 62 5.74 -4.95 -0.87
N TYR A 63 5.62 -4.93 -2.18
CA TYR A 63 6.75 -4.72 -3.08
C TYR A 63 6.82 -3.25 -3.47
N ASP A 64 7.93 -2.58 -3.14
CA ASP A 64 8.19 -1.22 -3.57
C ASP A 64 8.73 -1.21 -5.00
N LEU A 65 7.99 -0.56 -5.90
CA LEU A 65 8.37 -0.47 -7.32
C LEU A 65 9.57 0.45 -7.55
N TRP A 66 9.88 1.36 -6.61
CA TRP A 66 11.03 2.24 -6.71
C TRP A 66 12.32 1.58 -6.24
N SER A 67 12.33 1.00 -5.04
CA SER A 67 13.52 0.31 -4.52
C SER A 67 13.71 -1.09 -5.11
N GLY A 68 12.65 -1.69 -5.67
CA GLY A 68 12.66 -3.03 -6.22
C GLY A 68 12.70 -4.14 -5.17
N ASN A 69 12.30 -3.85 -3.92
CA ASN A 69 12.39 -4.77 -2.79
C ASN A 69 11.03 -5.12 -2.18
N TRP A 70 10.96 -6.33 -1.61
CA TRP A 70 9.82 -6.75 -0.78
C TRP A 70 10.00 -6.31 0.67
N HIS A 71 8.96 -5.67 1.19
CA HIS A 71 8.69 -5.42 2.59
C HIS A 71 7.71 -6.49 3.06
N TYR A 72 8.21 -7.50 3.76
CA TYR A 72 7.36 -8.56 4.28
C TYR A 72 6.58 -8.08 5.49
N LYS A 73 5.34 -8.56 5.62
CA LYS A 73 4.51 -8.21 6.78
C LYS A 73 5.25 -8.55 8.07
N LYS A 74 5.13 -7.66 9.07
CA LYS A 74 5.64 -7.99 10.40
C LYS A 74 4.69 -9.00 11.04
N LEU A 75 5.20 -10.20 11.33
CA LEU A 75 4.51 -11.12 12.22
C LEU A 75 4.50 -10.49 13.61
N SER A 76 3.33 -10.06 14.08
CA SER A 76 3.14 -9.74 15.49
C SER A 76 3.41 -11.02 16.29
N ILE A 77 4.51 -11.02 17.06
CA ILE A 77 4.88 -12.07 18.02
C ILE A 77 4.05 -11.90 19.28
#